data_AF-A0A2N1Q0C1-F1
#
_entry.id   AF-A0A2N1Q0C1-F1
#
_cell.length_a   1.000
_cell.length_b   1.000
_cell.length_c   1.000
_cell.angle_alpha   90.00
_cell.angle_beta   90.00
_cell.angle_gamma   90.00
#
_symmetry.space_group_name_H-M   'P 1'
#
loop_
_entity.id
_entity.type
_entity.pdbx_description
1 polymer ?
#
loop_
_entity_poly.entity_id
_entity_poly.type
_entity_poly.pdbx_seq_one_letter_code
_entity_poly.pdbx_strand_id
1 'polypeptide(L)'
;MRTKSILLYLLIFTSLLSLITMTYAYFKASNNYVIELNLGGLSLNAYISFDGVYIDQDSPYYDPITQTVIVEAFDASKPNYIEHLKIDITLSSKIASKMRFMIKDEWILTRTFNPDAMYPMDPVIESIYFSEQSDIYFPYSYLKKGDLSLFKFHDDGYAYYLPTIDKNETVMINLISGGKPYLVRENDLYVETCVIRIGLEVELVQANRFYEIWGIDQTFYQS
;
A
#
# COMPACT_ATOMS: atom_id res chain seq x y z
N MET A 1 -34.47 43.32 -20.41
CA MET A 1 -34.23 41.94 -20.92
C MET A 1 -32.83 41.42 -20.60
N ARG A 2 -31.74 42.17 -20.83
CA ARG A 2 -30.35 41.72 -20.58
C ARG A 2 -30.04 41.22 -19.16
N THR A 3 -30.53 41.89 -18.12
CA THR A 3 -30.29 41.50 -16.71
C THR A 3 -30.92 40.17 -16.33
N LYS A 4 -32.12 39.86 -16.85
CA LYS A 4 -32.79 38.57 -16.63
C LYS A 4 -32.04 37.42 -17.29
N SER A 5 -31.50 37.65 -18.50
CA SER A 5 -30.67 36.66 -19.20
C SER A 5 -29.34 36.40 -18.47
N ILE A 6 -28.67 37.44 -17.96
CA ILE A 6 -27.43 37.29 -17.18
C ILE A 6 -27.69 36.51 -15.89
N LEU A 7 -28.78 36.82 -15.17
CA LEU A 7 -29.16 36.10 -13.96
C LEU A 7 -29.43 34.62 -14.25
N LEU A 8 -30.12 34.32 -15.36
CA LEU A 8 -30.39 32.95 -15.79
C LEU A 8 -29.10 32.17 -16.07
N TYR A 9 -28.14 32.76 -16.81
CA TYR A 9 -26.86 32.12 -17.08
C TYR A 9 -26.05 31.87 -15.82
N LEU A 10 -26.05 32.81 -14.88
CA LEU A 10 -25.35 32.66 -13.60
C LEU A 10 -25.97 31.52 -12.78
N LEU A 11 -27.30 31.40 -12.79
CA LEU A 11 -28.02 30.35 -12.08
C LEU A 11 -27.73 28.97 -12.69
N ILE A 12 -27.72 28.85 -14.03
CA ILE A 12 -27.33 27.63 -14.74
C ILE A 12 -25.86 27.27 -14.44
N PHE A 13 -24.96 28.25 -14.42
CA PHE A 13 -23.55 27.99 -14.11
C PHE A 13 -23.37 27.47 -12.68
N THR A 14 -24.05 28.08 -11.70
CA THR A 14 -24.00 27.62 -10.31
C THR A 14 -24.62 26.24 -10.12
N SER A 15 -25.71 25.91 -10.84
CA SER A 15 -26.32 24.58 -10.75
C SER A 15 -25.46 23.49 -11.40
N LEU A 16 -24.74 23.83 -12.48
CA LEU A 16 -23.77 22.93 -13.09
C LEU A 16 -22.60 22.66 -12.14
N LEU A 17 -22.04 23.71 -11.53
CA LEU A 17 -20.96 23.57 -10.56
C LEU A 17 -21.37 22.73 -9.36
N SER A 18 -22.58 22.94 -8.83
CA SER A 18 -23.08 22.17 -7.69
C SER A 18 -23.31 20.71 -8.07
N LEU A 19 -23.87 20.43 -9.26
CA LEU A 19 -24.08 19.08 -9.74
C LEU A 19 -22.76 18.33 -9.90
N ILE A 20 -21.73 18.95 -10.50
CA ILE A 20 -20.39 18.36 -10.64
C ILE A 20 -19.81 18.04 -9.26
N THR A 21 -19.90 18.99 -8.31
CA THR A 21 -19.36 18.81 -6.96
C THR A 21 -20.09 17.71 -6.19
N MET A 22 -21.43 17.66 -6.27
CA MET A 22 -22.23 16.61 -5.64
C MET A 22 -21.98 15.24 -6.26
N THR A 23 -21.83 15.18 -7.59
CA THR A 23 -21.54 13.93 -8.31
C THR A 23 -20.17 13.41 -7.91
N TYR A 24 -19.15 14.26 -7.87
CA TYR A 24 -17.81 13.92 -7.39
C TYR A 24 -17.83 13.46 -5.93
N ALA A 25 -18.52 14.17 -5.04
CA ALA A 25 -18.65 13.79 -3.64
C ALA A 25 -19.38 12.44 -3.48
N TYR A 26 -20.42 12.19 -4.28
CA TYR A 26 -21.14 10.92 -4.31
C TYR A 26 -20.21 9.79 -4.76
N PHE A 27 -19.48 9.94 -5.87
CA PHE A 27 -18.53 8.93 -6.34
C PHE A 27 -17.41 8.67 -5.32
N LYS A 28 -16.88 9.73 -4.70
CA LYS A 28 -15.88 9.59 -3.64
C LYS A 28 -16.43 8.86 -2.42
N ALA A 29 -17.71 9.03 -2.10
CA ALA A 29 -18.37 8.35 -0.99
C ALA A 29 -18.83 6.92 -1.33
N SER A 30 -19.14 6.64 -2.61
CA SER A 30 -19.66 5.34 -3.05
C SER A 30 -18.56 4.35 -3.45
N ASN A 31 -17.37 4.84 -3.83
CA ASN A 31 -16.26 3.96 -4.15
C ASN A 31 -15.66 3.38 -2.87
N ASN A 32 -15.90 2.08 -2.66
CA ASN A 32 -15.17 1.29 -1.69
C ASN A 32 -13.79 0.98 -2.29
N TYR A 33 -12.80 1.85 -2.04
CA TYR A 33 -11.39 1.60 -2.39
C TYR A 33 -10.76 0.57 -1.43
N VAL A 34 -11.41 -0.58 -1.32
CA VAL A 34 -11.07 -1.64 -0.38
C VAL A 34 -10.53 -2.80 -1.19
N ILE A 35 -9.29 -3.19 -0.91
CA ILE A 35 -8.79 -4.50 -1.31
C ILE A 35 -9.17 -5.46 -0.17
N GLU A 36 -10.24 -6.23 -0.39
CA GLU A 36 -10.70 -7.23 0.56
C GLU A 36 -9.72 -8.41 0.58
N LEU A 37 -9.13 -8.65 1.76
CA LEU A 37 -8.31 -9.83 2.01
C LEU A 37 -9.18 -10.88 2.70
N ASN A 38 -9.47 -11.98 2.00
CA ASN A 38 -10.38 -13.02 2.50
C ASN A 38 -9.75 -13.85 3.62
N LEU A 39 -10.25 -13.70 4.86
CA LEU A 39 -9.75 -14.42 6.05
C LEU A 39 -10.84 -15.30 6.71
N GLY A 40 -11.43 -16.22 5.94
CA GLY A 40 -12.21 -17.35 6.50
C GLY A 40 -13.38 -17.02 7.43
N GLY A 41 -13.95 -15.80 7.36
CA GLY A 41 -15.07 -15.33 8.19
C GLY A 41 -14.87 -13.97 8.86
N LEU A 42 -13.66 -13.41 8.75
CA LEU A 42 -13.25 -12.11 9.26
C LEU A 42 -13.00 -11.15 8.09
N SER A 43 -13.33 -9.87 8.27
CA SER A 43 -13.14 -8.84 7.23
C SER A 43 -11.89 -8.02 7.52
N LEU A 44 -10.93 -8.08 6.59
CA LEU A 44 -9.76 -7.22 6.56
C LEU A 44 -9.81 -6.39 5.28
N ASN A 45 -9.74 -5.07 5.47
CA ASN A 45 -9.79 -4.10 4.39
C ASN A 45 -8.44 -3.40 4.32
N ALA A 46 -7.71 -3.58 3.22
CA ALA A 46 -6.53 -2.78 2.94
C ALA A 46 -6.93 -1.53 2.12
N TYR A 47 -6.46 -0.37 2.57
CA TYR A 47 -6.61 0.92 1.93
C TYR A 47 -5.22 1.39 1.49
N ILE A 48 -4.98 1.34 0.19
CA ILE A 48 -3.71 1.74 -0.40
C ILE A 48 -3.93 3.05 -1.16
N SER A 49 -3.03 4.00 -1.00
CA SER A 49 -3.09 5.28 -1.70
C SER A 49 -1.72 5.78 -2.09
N PHE A 50 -1.70 6.63 -3.13
CA PHE A 50 -0.55 7.46 -3.48
C PHE A 50 -0.98 8.93 -3.41
N ASP A 51 -0.33 9.71 -2.54
CA ASP A 51 -0.66 11.13 -2.31
C ASP A 51 -2.16 11.36 -1.99
N GLY A 52 -2.73 10.43 -1.20
CA GLY A 52 -4.14 10.44 -0.81
C GLY A 52 -5.13 9.99 -1.90
N VAL A 53 -4.66 9.64 -3.10
CA VAL A 53 -5.46 9.01 -4.14
C VAL A 53 -5.48 7.50 -3.90
N TYR A 54 -6.62 6.99 -3.44
CA TYR A 54 -6.79 5.55 -3.20
C TYR A 54 -6.84 4.75 -4.49
N ILE A 55 -6.30 3.54 -4.44
CA ILE A 55 -6.36 2.56 -5.52
C ILE A 55 -7.27 1.39 -5.15
N ASP A 56 -7.82 0.73 -6.15
CA ASP A 56 -8.64 -0.47 -6.03
C ASP A 56 -8.08 -1.61 -6.90
N GLN A 57 -8.84 -2.70 -7.03
CA GLN A 57 -8.45 -3.88 -7.80
C GLN A 57 -8.31 -3.63 -9.31
N ASP A 58 -8.91 -2.55 -9.82
CA ASP A 58 -8.88 -2.18 -11.24
C ASP A 58 -7.77 -1.16 -11.55
N SER A 59 -7.04 -0.71 -10.52
CA SER A 59 -5.94 0.24 -10.66
C SER A 59 -4.78 -0.34 -11.48
N PRO A 60 -4.15 0.45 -12.37
CA PRO A 60 -2.94 0.03 -13.08
C PRO A 60 -1.74 -0.21 -12.15
N TYR A 61 -1.84 0.21 -10.89
CA TYR A 61 -0.82 0.04 -9.86
C TYR A 61 -1.09 -1.15 -8.95
N TYR A 62 -2.05 -2.01 -9.29
CA TYR A 62 -2.34 -3.24 -8.58
C TYR A 62 -2.38 -4.42 -9.55
N ASP A 63 -1.64 -5.49 -9.25
CA ASP A 63 -1.69 -6.74 -9.99
C ASP A 63 -2.62 -7.73 -9.26
N PRO A 64 -3.81 -8.03 -9.81
CA PRO A 64 -4.77 -8.91 -9.16
C PRO A 64 -4.36 -10.39 -9.20
N ILE A 65 -3.44 -10.79 -10.09
CA ILE A 65 -2.95 -12.17 -10.20
C ILE A 65 -1.99 -12.46 -9.05
N THR A 66 -1.00 -11.56 -8.86
CA THR A 66 -0.01 -11.70 -7.79
C THR A 66 -0.46 -11.08 -6.46
N GLN A 67 -1.56 -10.32 -6.47
CA GLN A 67 -2.07 -9.54 -5.34
C GLN A 67 -1.02 -8.57 -4.79
N THR A 68 -0.30 -7.89 -5.69
CA THR A 68 0.77 -6.96 -5.33
C THR A 68 0.48 -5.53 -5.78
N VAL A 69 0.92 -4.56 -4.97
CA VAL A 69 0.94 -3.14 -5.33
C VAL A 69 2.23 -2.85 -6.07
N ILE A 70 2.12 -2.20 -7.22
CA ILE A 70 3.24 -1.80 -8.08
C ILE A 70 3.60 -0.35 -7.78
N VAL A 71 4.81 -0.13 -7.27
CA VAL A 71 5.31 1.17 -6.81
C VAL A 71 6.52 1.58 -7.62
N GLU A 72 6.53 2.82 -8.09
CA GLU A 72 7.69 3.43 -8.74
C GLU A 72 8.70 3.87 -7.67
N ALA A 73 9.93 3.37 -7.73
CA ALA A 73 10.95 3.63 -6.72
C ALA A 73 11.92 4.76 -7.06
N PHE A 74 11.98 5.26 -8.30
CA PHE A 74 12.96 6.29 -8.67
C PHE A 74 12.35 7.57 -9.27
N ASP A 75 11.31 7.46 -10.11
CA ASP A 75 10.77 8.61 -10.85
C ASP A 75 9.68 9.34 -10.06
N ALA A 76 10.07 10.47 -9.44
CA ALA A 76 9.18 11.32 -8.66
C ALA A 76 8.00 11.92 -9.45
N SER A 77 8.06 11.90 -10.79
CA SER A 77 6.95 12.37 -11.63
C SER A 77 5.82 11.36 -11.76
N LYS A 78 6.03 10.09 -11.37
CA LYS A 78 5.03 9.04 -11.51
C LYS A 78 3.96 9.14 -10.41
N PRO A 79 2.67 8.90 -10.74
CA PRO A 79 1.61 8.93 -9.74
C PRO A 79 1.77 7.89 -8.62
N ASN A 80 2.43 6.76 -8.90
CA ASN A 80 2.68 5.67 -7.94
C ASN A 80 4.09 5.73 -7.32
N TYR A 81 4.67 6.93 -7.20
CA TYR A 81 6.00 7.13 -6.62
C TYR A 81 6.05 6.76 -5.13
N ILE A 82 7.16 6.13 -4.72
CA ILE A 82 7.34 5.52 -3.40
C ILE A 82 7.15 6.48 -2.22
N GLU A 83 7.55 7.75 -2.34
CA GLU A 83 7.38 8.72 -1.24
C GLU A 83 5.91 9.05 -0.99
N HIS A 84 5.05 8.85 -1.99
CA HIS A 84 3.63 9.13 -1.92
C HIS A 84 2.81 7.94 -1.41
N LEU A 85 3.42 6.75 -1.32
CA LEU A 85 2.75 5.51 -0.92
C LEU A 85 2.26 5.59 0.53
N LYS A 86 1.01 5.18 0.75
CA LYS A 86 0.46 4.92 2.08
C LYS A 86 -0.37 3.65 2.05
N ILE A 87 -0.11 2.76 3.01
CA ILE A 87 -0.89 1.53 3.21
C ILE A 87 -1.45 1.54 4.63
N ASP A 88 -2.77 1.65 4.73
CA ASP A 88 -3.53 1.50 5.95
C ASP A 88 -4.34 0.20 5.89
N ILE A 89 -4.47 -0.51 7.00
CA ILE A 89 -5.41 -1.62 7.12
C ILE A 89 -6.47 -1.29 8.16
N THR A 90 -7.70 -1.67 7.87
CA THR A 90 -8.80 -1.67 8.84
C THR A 90 -9.28 -3.08 9.01
N LEU A 91 -9.28 -3.54 10.25
CA LEU A 91 -9.72 -4.87 10.61
C LEU A 91 -10.93 -4.78 11.53
N SER A 92 -11.98 -5.52 11.21
CA SER A 92 -13.14 -5.69 12.09
C SER A 92 -13.30 -7.16 12.46
N SER A 93 -13.22 -7.46 13.75
CA SER A 93 -13.27 -8.83 14.24
C SER A 93 -14.63 -9.18 14.85
N LYS A 94 -15.19 -10.35 14.51
CA LYS A 94 -16.44 -10.87 15.11
C LYS A 94 -16.21 -11.65 16.41
N ILE A 95 -14.95 -11.90 16.76
CA ILE A 95 -14.49 -12.62 17.95
C ILE A 95 -13.26 -11.92 18.53
N ALA A 96 -12.89 -12.21 19.78
CA ALA A 96 -11.62 -11.74 20.31
C ALA A 96 -10.46 -12.40 19.55
N SER A 97 -9.57 -11.60 18.97
CA SER A 97 -8.58 -12.07 18.00
C SER A 97 -7.18 -11.52 18.24
N LYS A 98 -6.18 -12.27 17.77
CA LYS A 98 -4.80 -11.82 17.61
C LYS A 98 -4.50 -11.67 16.12
N MET A 99 -3.67 -10.67 15.80
CA MET A 99 -3.27 -10.36 14.44
C MET A 99 -1.74 -10.43 14.30
N ARG A 100 -1.27 -10.94 13.17
CA ARG A 100 0.10 -10.74 12.70
C ARG A 100 0.09 -10.36 11.22
N PHE A 101 1.11 -9.65 10.77
CA PHE A 101 1.28 -9.34 9.36
C PHE A 101 2.72 -9.53 8.91
N MET A 102 2.91 -9.74 7.62
CA MET A 102 4.20 -9.76 6.95
C MET A 102 4.10 -8.90 5.68
N ILE A 103 5.10 -8.05 5.47
CA ILE A 103 5.30 -7.34 4.22
C ILE A 103 6.25 -8.17 3.37
N LYS A 104 5.87 -8.44 2.12
CA LYS A 104 6.72 -9.07 1.13
C LYS A 104 6.96 -8.06 0.03
N ASP A 105 8.19 -7.62 -0.13
CA ASP A 105 8.56 -6.70 -1.20
C ASP A 105 9.62 -7.28 -2.12
N GLU A 106 9.45 -7.03 -3.42
CA GLU A 106 10.41 -7.37 -4.46
C GLU A 106 10.82 -6.10 -5.19
N TRP A 107 12.11 -5.75 -5.11
CA TRP A 107 12.68 -4.59 -5.80
C TRP A 107 13.31 -5.04 -7.10
N ILE A 108 12.81 -4.52 -8.21
CA ILE A 108 13.16 -4.93 -9.56
C ILE A 108 13.87 -3.77 -10.25
N LEU A 109 15.17 -3.93 -10.50
CA LEU A 109 15.96 -3.02 -11.32
C LEU A 109 15.90 -3.49 -12.78
N THR A 110 15.45 -2.62 -13.68
CA THR A 110 15.48 -2.88 -15.12
C THR A 110 16.48 -1.94 -15.77
N ARG A 111 17.50 -2.50 -16.43
CA ARG A 111 18.48 -1.76 -17.22
C ARG A 111 18.13 -1.89 -18.69
N THR A 112 17.76 -0.77 -19.32
CA THR A 112 17.43 -0.69 -20.74
C THR A 112 18.58 -0.07 -21.50
N PHE A 113 19.12 -0.78 -22.49
CA PHE A 113 20.24 -0.29 -23.30
C PHE A 113 19.77 0.60 -24.45
N ASN A 114 20.62 1.56 -24.83
CA ASN A 114 20.34 2.46 -25.94
C ASN A 114 20.23 1.65 -27.25
N PRO A 115 19.09 1.72 -27.98
CA PRO A 115 18.91 0.98 -29.23
C PRO A 115 19.86 1.44 -30.35
N ASP A 116 20.35 2.68 -30.29
CA ASP A 116 21.30 3.25 -31.24
C ASP A 116 22.77 2.92 -30.91
N ALA A 117 23.01 2.16 -29.83
CA ALA A 117 24.35 1.69 -29.50
C ALA A 117 24.89 0.71 -30.56
N MET A 118 26.21 0.64 -30.69
CA MET A 118 26.90 -0.23 -31.67
C MET A 118 26.51 -1.71 -31.55
N TYR A 119 26.05 -2.14 -30.37
CA TYR A 119 25.50 -3.47 -30.12
C TYR A 119 24.23 -3.32 -29.26
N PRO A 120 23.02 -3.34 -29.86
CA PRO A 120 21.79 -3.33 -29.10
C PRO A 120 21.70 -4.61 -28.26
N MET A 121 21.34 -4.45 -26.99
CA MET A 121 21.20 -5.55 -26.02
C MET A 121 19.80 -5.54 -25.44
N ASP A 122 19.28 -6.72 -25.15
CA ASP A 122 18.00 -6.85 -24.45
C ASP A 122 18.09 -6.25 -23.03
N PRO A 123 16.98 -5.74 -22.48
CA PRO A 123 16.95 -5.25 -21.12
C PRO A 123 17.37 -6.31 -20.11
N VAL A 124 18.16 -5.91 -19.12
CA VAL A 124 18.56 -6.77 -18.00
C VAL A 124 17.68 -6.47 -16.80
N ILE A 125 17.09 -7.50 -16.21
CA ILE A 125 16.20 -7.41 -15.04
C ILE A 125 16.88 -8.09 -13.85
N GLU A 126 17.04 -7.37 -12.75
CA GLU A 126 17.75 -7.82 -11.54
C GLU A 126 16.89 -7.56 -10.30
N SER A 127 16.83 -8.53 -9.38
CA SER A 127 16.25 -8.33 -8.05
C SER A 127 17.29 -7.70 -7.11
N ILE A 128 16.90 -6.64 -6.40
CA ILE A 128 17.75 -5.95 -5.44
C ILE A 128 17.49 -6.48 -4.03
N TYR A 129 18.57 -6.69 -3.28
CA TYR A 129 18.54 -7.01 -1.86
C TYR A 129 19.23 -5.91 -1.07
N PHE A 130 18.64 -5.52 0.06
CA PHE A 130 19.20 -4.51 0.94
C PHE A 130 19.85 -5.15 2.17
N SER A 131 20.83 -4.45 2.74
CA SER A 131 21.25 -4.71 4.11
C SER A 131 20.17 -4.25 5.10
N GLU A 132 20.32 -4.61 6.37
CA GLU A 132 19.48 -4.11 7.45
C GLU A 132 19.43 -2.57 7.43
N GLN A 133 18.24 -2.03 7.68
CA GLN A 133 17.95 -0.60 7.62
C GLN A 133 17.72 -0.05 9.03
N SER A 134 17.72 1.28 9.17
CA SER A 134 17.38 1.92 10.44
C SER A 134 15.96 1.56 10.89
N ASP A 135 15.66 1.74 12.19
CA ASP A 135 14.35 1.42 12.79
C ASP A 135 13.14 2.07 12.11
N ILE A 136 13.33 3.16 11.37
CA ILE A 136 12.27 3.88 10.63
C ILE A 136 11.75 3.06 9.41
N TYR A 137 12.54 2.11 8.90
CA TYR A 137 12.19 1.30 7.73
C TYR A 137 11.94 -0.16 8.11
N PHE A 138 11.21 -0.89 7.27
CA PHE A 138 11.11 -2.34 7.39
C PHE A 138 12.50 -2.99 7.27
N PRO A 139 12.76 -4.09 8.00
CA PRO A 139 14.03 -4.80 7.89
C PRO A 139 14.33 -5.15 6.42
N TYR A 140 15.54 -4.86 5.96
CA TYR A 140 16.00 -5.17 4.59
C TYR A 140 15.16 -4.52 3.47
N SER A 141 14.45 -3.43 3.76
CA SER A 141 13.61 -2.73 2.79
C SER A 141 13.69 -1.22 2.98
N TYR A 142 13.55 -0.46 1.89
CA TYR A 142 13.43 1.00 1.95
C TYR A 142 11.99 1.49 2.15
N LEU A 143 11.03 0.61 2.42
CA LEU A 143 9.67 0.98 2.82
C LEU A 143 9.67 1.55 4.23
N LYS A 144 9.08 2.74 4.39
CA LYS A 144 9.03 3.44 5.68
C LYS A 144 7.87 2.89 6.50
N LYS A 145 8.15 2.52 7.75
CA LYS A 145 7.13 2.07 8.70
C LYS A 145 6.15 3.20 8.98
N GLY A 146 4.89 2.84 9.10
CA GLY A 146 3.87 3.68 9.72
C GLY A 146 3.97 3.70 11.25
N ASP A 147 2.85 3.90 11.93
CA ASP A 147 2.79 3.74 13.39
C ASP A 147 2.64 2.26 13.76
N LEU A 148 3.78 1.66 14.10
CA LEU A 148 3.89 0.26 14.50
C LEU A 148 4.30 0.10 15.97
N SER A 149 4.03 1.11 16.81
CA SER A 149 4.38 1.10 18.24
C SER A 149 3.74 -0.06 19.03
N LEU A 150 2.60 -0.55 18.56
CA LEU A 150 1.86 -1.67 19.13
C LEU A 150 2.25 -3.03 18.52
N PHE A 151 3.37 -3.10 17.78
CA PHE A 151 3.84 -4.32 17.14
C PHE A 151 5.18 -4.79 17.68
N LYS A 152 5.32 -6.11 17.75
CA LYS A 152 6.57 -6.81 18.04
C LYS A 152 7.01 -7.56 16.80
N PHE A 153 8.14 -7.15 16.22
CA PHE A 153 8.78 -7.88 15.12
C PHE A 153 9.44 -9.15 15.65
N HIS A 154 9.36 -10.21 14.86
CA HIS A 154 9.88 -11.53 15.21
C HIS A 154 10.70 -12.11 14.05
N ASP A 155 11.56 -13.07 14.35
CA ASP A 155 12.55 -13.61 13.42
C ASP A 155 11.94 -14.46 12.29
N ASP A 156 10.66 -14.84 12.41
CA ASP A 156 9.88 -15.50 11.35
C ASP A 156 9.40 -14.53 10.25
N GLY A 157 9.77 -13.25 10.35
CA GLY A 157 9.39 -12.20 9.41
C GLY A 157 8.01 -11.58 9.68
N TYR A 158 7.25 -12.08 10.66
CA TYR A 158 5.97 -11.47 11.03
C TYR A 158 6.14 -10.38 12.09
N ALA A 159 5.29 -9.37 11.98
CA ALA A 159 5.03 -8.38 13.02
C ALA A 159 3.74 -8.72 13.74
N TYR A 160 3.82 -8.92 15.06
CA TYR A 160 2.72 -9.36 15.91
C TYR A 160 2.07 -8.17 16.60
N TYR A 161 0.76 -7.98 16.41
CA TYR A 161 0.01 -6.95 17.10
C TYR A 161 -0.13 -7.33 18.58
N LEU A 162 0.37 -6.47 19.47
CA LEU A 162 0.44 -6.75 20.90
C LEU A 162 -0.94 -6.79 21.56
N PRO A 163 -1.85 -5.82 21.33
CA PRO A 163 -3.19 -5.87 21.91
C PRO A 163 -4.01 -7.05 21.38
N THR A 164 -5.02 -7.44 22.16
CA THR A 164 -6.08 -8.30 21.66
C THR A 164 -7.12 -7.39 21.00
N ILE A 165 -7.58 -7.79 19.83
CA ILE A 165 -8.64 -7.08 19.11
C ILE A 165 -9.95 -7.64 19.63
N ASP A 166 -10.72 -6.81 20.33
CA ASP A 166 -11.93 -7.26 21.00
C ASP A 166 -13.05 -7.54 20.00
N LYS A 167 -14.05 -8.28 20.47
CA LYS A 167 -15.22 -8.61 19.67
C LYS A 167 -15.96 -7.34 19.26
N ASN A 168 -16.25 -7.23 17.96
CA ASN A 168 -16.89 -6.08 17.31
C ASN A 168 -16.08 -4.78 17.38
N GLU A 169 -14.79 -4.88 17.71
CA GLU A 169 -13.87 -3.75 17.60
C GLU A 169 -13.37 -3.63 16.16
N THR A 170 -13.15 -2.37 15.76
CA THR A 170 -12.49 -2.03 14.50
C THR A 170 -11.19 -1.31 14.82
N VAL A 171 -10.08 -1.87 14.35
CA VAL A 171 -8.74 -1.29 14.53
C VAL A 171 -8.23 -0.80 13.19
N MET A 172 -7.69 0.42 13.16
CA MET A 172 -7.01 1.00 12.01
C MET A 172 -5.53 1.05 12.28
N ILE A 173 -4.73 0.57 11.33
CA ILE A 173 -3.29 0.43 11.47
C ILE A 173 -2.63 1.03 10.24
N ASN A 174 -1.72 1.98 10.46
CA ASN A 174 -0.90 2.55 9.41
C ASN A 174 0.37 1.68 9.25
N LEU A 175 0.42 0.87 8.20
CA LEU A 175 1.52 -0.08 7.97
C LEU A 175 2.71 0.59 7.31
N ILE A 176 2.47 1.30 6.20
CA ILE A 176 3.51 1.94 5.39
C ILE A 176 3.15 3.42 5.21
N SER A 177 4.15 4.28 5.38
CA SER A 177 4.05 5.74 5.23
C SER A 177 5.20 6.26 4.36
N GLY A 178 5.19 5.83 3.10
CA GLY A 178 6.16 6.16 2.07
C GLY A 178 7.34 5.19 2.02
N GLY A 179 8.41 5.62 1.39
CA GLY A 179 9.68 4.90 1.37
C GLY A 179 10.82 5.78 0.89
N LYS A 180 12.03 5.23 0.90
CA LYS A 180 13.22 5.91 0.39
C LYS A 180 13.39 5.58 -1.11
N PRO A 181 13.56 6.59 -1.98
CA PRO A 181 13.81 6.37 -3.40
C PRO A 181 15.07 5.55 -3.66
N TYR A 182 15.04 4.75 -4.72
CA TYR A 182 16.19 4.04 -5.23
C TYR A 182 16.95 4.90 -6.24
N LEU A 183 18.27 5.00 -6.08
CA LEU A 183 19.12 5.74 -7.00
C LEU A 183 19.46 4.86 -8.20
N VAL A 184 18.91 5.23 -9.37
CA VAL A 184 19.19 4.59 -10.65
C VAL A 184 20.31 5.29 -11.41
N ARG A 185 20.96 4.58 -12.34
CA ARG A 185 22.01 5.15 -13.21
C ARG A 185 21.48 5.42 -14.60
N GLU A 186 21.95 6.52 -15.18
CA GLU A 186 21.70 6.92 -16.56
C GLU A 186 23.03 7.38 -17.19
N ASN A 187 23.29 6.91 -18.41
CA ASN A 187 24.41 7.35 -19.26
C ASN A 187 24.10 7.03 -20.73
N ASP A 188 25.02 7.36 -21.63
CA ASP A 188 24.84 7.18 -23.08
C ASP A 188 24.57 5.73 -23.54
N LEU A 189 24.95 4.73 -22.72
CA LEU A 189 24.78 3.31 -23.03
C LEU A 189 23.46 2.73 -22.52
N TYR A 190 22.96 3.19 -21.37
CA TYR A 190 21.76 2.62 -20.75
C TYR A 190 21.08 3.56 -19.75
N VAL A 191 19.80 3.26 -19.49
CA VAL A 191 18.97 3.86 -18.44
C VAL A 191 18.47 2.75 -17.51
N GLU A 192 18.57 2.97 -16.21
CA GLU A 192 17.97 2.10 -15.19
C GLU A 192 16.63 2.64 -14.69
N THR A 193 15.69 1.74 -14.44
CA THR A 193 14.43 2.01 -13.74
C THR A 193 14.28 1.04 -12.57
N CYS A 194 13.55 1.42 -11.53
CA CYS A 194 13.37 0.59 -10.35
C CYS A 194 11.90 0.58 -9.92
N VAL A 195 11.31 -0.61 -9.81
CA VAL A 195 9.93 -0.81 -9.40
C VAL A 195 9.89 -1.77 -8.22
N ILE A 196 8.94 -1.56 -7.30
CA ILE A 196 8.68 -2.44 -6.17
C ILE A 196 7.34 -3.13 -6.38
N ARG A 197 7.30 -4.44 -6.14
CA ARG A 197 6.05 -5.18 -5.95
C ARG A 197 5.87 -5.46 -4.47
N ILE A 198 4.79 -4.97 -3.89
CA ILE A 198 4.50 -5.12 -2.46
C ILE A 198 3.29 -6.04 -2.28
N GLY A 199 3.51 -7.19 -1.66
CA GLY A 199 2.48 -8.08 -1.15
C GLY A 199 2.30 -7.90 0.35
N LEU A 200 1.05 -8.02 0.80
CA LEU A 200 0.69 -7.98 2.21
C LEU A 200 0.08 -9.31 2.60
N GLU A 201 0.66 -9.96 3.60
CA GLU A 201 0.08 -11.12 4.25
C GLU A 201 -0.38 -10.74 5.65
N VAL A 202 -1.64 -10.96 5.97
CA VAL A 202 -2.19 -10.72 7.29
C VAL A 202 -2.93 -11.96 7.75
N GLU A 203 -2.70 -12.34 8.99
CA GLU A 203 -3.41 -13.44 9.61
C GLU A 203 -4.14 -12.96 10.85
N LEU A 204 -5.36 -13.46 11.01
CA LEU A 204 -6.18 -13.24 12.18
C LEU A 204 -6.64 -14.58 12.76
N VAL A 205 -6.40 -14.79 14.04
CA VAL A 205 -6.74 -16.02 14.75
C VAL A 205 -7.44 -15.70 16.07
N GLN A 206 -8.21 -16.65 16.58
CA GLN A 206 -8.86 -16.50 17.88
C GLN A 206 -7.81 -16.29 18.99
N ALA A 207 -8.04 -15.34 19.88
CA ALA A 207 -7.05 -14.88 20.85
C ALA A 207 -6.58 -15.95 21.86
N ASN A 208 -7.31 -17.04 22.05
CA ASN A 208 -6.92 -18.16 22.91
C ASN A 208 -6.33 -19.36 22.14
N ARG A 209 -6.16 -19.26 20.81
CA ARG A 209 -5.62 -20.32 19.94
C ARG A 209 -4.37 -19.89 19.16
N PHE A 210 -3.91 -18.65 19.33
CA PHE A 210 -2.81 -18.12 18.54
C PHE A 210 -1.53 -18.98 18.62
N TYR A 211 -1.20 -19.50 19.80
CA TYR A 211 0.01 -20.31 20.01
C TYR A 211 -0.07 -21.66 19.26
N GLU A 212 -1.27 -22.25 19.19
CA GLU A 212 -1.53 -23.50 18.48
C GLU A 212 -1.42 -23.29 16.96
N ILE A 213 -2.00 -22.20 16.46
CA ILE A 213 -2.08 -21.92 15.01
C ILE A 213 -0.74 -21.39 14.47
N TRP A 214 -0.08 -20.50 15.21
CA TRP A 214 1.16 -19.86 14.76
C TRP A 214 2.43 -20.58 15.24
N GLY A 215 2.31 -21.56 16.14
CA GLY A 215 3.45 -22.30 16.67
C GLY A 215 4.39 -21.45 17.54
N ILE A 216 3.88 -20.38 18.17
CA ILE A 216 4.65 -19.52 19.07
C ILE A 216 4.34 -19.83 20.54
N ASP A 217 5.19 -19.37 21.47
CA ASP A 217 4.98 -19.58 22.90
C ASP A 217 3.67 -18.93 23.41
N GLN A 218 2.95 -19.62 24.30
CA GLN A 218 1.76 -19.09 24.95
C GLN A 218 2.05 -17.81 25.77
N THR A 219 3.27 -17.63 26.27
CA THR A 219 3.68 -16.43 27.02
C THR A 219 4.24 -15.32 26.14
N PHE A 220 4.23 -15.46 24.81
CA PHE A 220 4.84 -14.51 23.86
C PHE A 220 4.41 -13.05 24.06
N TYR A 221 3.16 -12.84 24.48
CA TYR A 221 2.54 -11.51 24.71
C TYR A 221 2.62 -11.01 26.15
N GLN A 222 3.26 -11.73 27.06
CA GLN A 222 3.37 -11.37 28.48
C GLN A 222 4.67 -10.62 28.82
N SER A 223 5.59 -10.54 27.85
CA SER A 223 6.87 -9.81 27.92
C SER A 223 6.72 -8.38 27.41
#